data_AF-A0A392N751-F1
#
_entry.id   AF-A0A392N751-F1
#
_cell.length_a   1.000
_cell.length_b   1.000
_cell.length_c   1.000
_cell.angle_alpha   90.00
_cell.angle_beta   90.00
_cell.angle_gamma   90.00
#
_symmetry.space_group_name_H-M   'P 1'
#
loop_
_entity.id
_entity.type
_entity.pdbx_description
1 polymer ?
#
loop_
_entity_poly.entity_id
_entity_poly.type
_entity_poly.pdbx_seq_one_letter_code
_entity_poly.pdbx_strand_id
1 'polypeptide(L)'
;MWETMFDCHRLQFQIMSTAYYNNHARITMHSELRKQIASYLESELHYMASSFNKWVGAQKFYLEAINGWLNKCVSLQQKTGKKKRRPQPPLLRMHGPPIYATCDIWLEKLGELPTQEVVDSIKSLASETTRFLPRQEKNHAKVAKHPHLPTWNADIGESSDNLLRDDASEDWMSGFDQFRASFIRFLGQLNNFSGSSVKMYAELRQAIQHSKTHYYQHRSNSQTQDDHSKPKSQFDKSE
;
A
#
# COMPACT_ATOMS: atom_id res chain seq x y z
N MET A 1 4.47 13.67 9.23
CA MET A 1 4.13 13.13 7.89
C MET A 1 3.07 12.05 7.99
N TRP A 2 3.36 10.87 8.54
CA TRP A 2 2.39 9.76 8.56
C TRP A 2 1.11 10.04 9.34
N GLU A 3 1.18 10.76 10.45
CA GLU A 3 -0.01 11.21 11.19
C GLU A 3 -0.92 12.07 10.31
N THR A 4 -0.36 13.08 9.64
CA THR A 4 -1.09 13.94 8.69
C THR A 4 -1.70 13.15 7.52
N MET A 5 -0.95 12.20 6.95
CA MET A 5 -1.44 11.33 5.87
C MET A 5 -2.58 10.43 6.36
N PHE A 6 -2.45 9.89 7.57
CA PHE A 6 -3.48 9.07 8.20
C PHE A 6 -4.75 9.87 8.46
N ASP A 7 -4.64 11.07 9.02
CA ASP A 7 -5.80 11.94 9.22
C ASP A 7 -6.50 12.29 7.89
N CYS A 8 -5.72 12.58 6.85
CA CYS A 8 -6.25 12.87 5.51
C CYS A 8 -7.00 11.67 4.93
N HIS A 9 -6.38 10.49 4.90
CA HIS A 9 -7.01 9.30 4.32
C HIS A 9 -8.17 8.77 5.16
N ARG A 10 -8.10 8.90 6.50
CA ARG A 10 -9.23 8.60 7.39
C ARG A 10 -10.43 9.47 7.03
N LEU A 11 -10.21 10.78 6.86
CA LEU A 11 -11.28 11.71 6.50
C LEU A 11 -11.85 11.41 5.11
N GLN A 12 -11.01 11.17 4.10
CA GLN A 12 -11.45 10.79 2.76
C GLN A 12 -12.29 9.50 2.77
N PHE A 13 -11.82 8.48 3.49
CA PHE A 13 -12.53 7.22 3.62
C PHE A 13 -13.88 7.38 4.33
N GLN A 14 -13.92 8.16 5.42
CA GLN A 14 -15.16 8.45 6.15
C GLN A 14 -16.18 9.18 5.28
N ILE A 15 -15.77 10.27 4.63
CA ILE A 15 -16.65 11.05 3.74
C ILE A 15 -17.23 10.15 2.65
N MET A 16 -16.40 9.35 1.99
CA MET A 16 -16.88 8.50 0.89
C MET A 16 -17.77 7.35 1.37
N SER A 17 -17.53 6.84 2.57
CA SER A 17 -18.33 5.76 3.17
C SER A 17 -19.70 6.24 3.64
N THR A 18 -19.83 7.50 4.09
CA THR A 18 -21.08 8.06 4.61
C THR A 18 -21.85 8.89 3.59
N ALA A 19 -21.22 9.31 2.50
CA ALA A 19 -21.90 10.05 1.43
C ALA A 19 -23.08 9.23 0.87
N TYR A 20 -24.29 9.70 1.17
CA TYR A 20 -25.52 9.18 0.57
C TYR A 20 -25.66 9.74 -0.83
N TYR A 21 -25.84 8.87 -1.84
CA TYR A 21 -26.05 9.33 -3.20
C TYR A 21 -27.55 9.50 -3.47
N ASN A 22 -27.96 10.75 -3.67
CA ASN A 22 -29.20 11.05 -4.37
C ASN A 22 -29.01 10.65 -5.84
N ASN A 23 -29.88 9.78 -6.34
CA ASN A 23 -29.83 9.14 -7.67
C ASN A 23 -30.00 10.12 -8.86
N HIS A 24 -29.75 11.42 -8.65
CA HIS A 24 -30.13 12.52 -9.53
C HIS A 24 -28.98 13.14 -10.31
N ALA A 25 -27.73 12.80 -10.03
CA ALA A 25 -26.61 13.24 -10.85
C ALA A 25 -26.47 12.35 -12.09
N ARG A 26 -27.47 12.37 -12.98
CA ARG A 26 -27.27 11.96 -14.37
C ARG A 26 -26.28 12.95 -14.97
N ILE A 27 -24.99 12.67 -14.85
CA ILE A 27 -23.95 13.42 -15.55
C ILE A 27 -24.30 13.33 -17.03
N THR A 28 -24.86 14.39 -17.61
CA THR A 28 -25.21 14.47 -19.04
C THR A 28 -23.98 14.84 -19.85
N MET A 29 -22.93 14.03 -19.76
CA MET A 29 -21.73 14.21 -20.60
C MET A 29 -21.84 13.40 -21.89
N HIS A 30 -21.31 13.94 -22.99
CA HIS A 30 -21.19 13.25 -24.27
C HIS A 30 -20.42 11.93 -24.10
N SER A 31 -20.90 10.85 -24.72
CA SER A 31 -20.34 9.50 -24.54
C SER A 31 -18.83 9.45 -24.79
N GLU A 32 -18.34 10.14 -25.84
CA GLU A 32 -16.92 10.14 -26.21
C GLU A 32 -16.03 10.83 -25.16
N LEU A 33 -16.47 11.97 -24.63
CA LEU A 33 -15.72 12.68 -23.59
C LEU A 33 -15.62 11.84 -22.31
N ARG A 34 -16.67 11.09 -21.95
CA ARG A 34 -16.61 10.16 -20.83
C ARG A 34 -15.57 9.07 -21.04
N LYS A 35 -15.42 8.55 -22.26
CA LYS A 35 -14.41 7.52 -22.56
C LYS A 35 -13.00 8.06 -22.39
N GLN A 36 -12.76 9.27 -22.90
CA GLN A 36 -11.46 9.93 -22.79
C GLN A 36 -11.10 10.20 -21.32
N ILE A 37 -12.05 10.71 -20.53
CA ILE A 37 -11.83 10.95 -19.10
C ILE A 37 -11.58 9.63 -18.35
N ALA A 38 -12.36 8.58 -18.62
CA ALA A 38 -12.19 7.28 -17.97
C ALA A 38 -10.83 6.64 -18.32
N SER A 39 -10.42 6.69 -19.59
CA SER A 39 -9.12 6.18 -20.05
C SER A 39 -7.95 6.97 -19.45
N TYR A 40 -8.09 8.30 -19.32
CA TYR A 40 -7.10 9.12 -18.65
C TYR A 40 -6.99 8.76 -17.15
N LEU A 41 -8.12 8.65 -16.46
CA LEU A 41 -8.15 8.26 -15.04
C LEU A 41 -7.55 6.86 -14.82
N GLU A 42 -7.87 5.89 -15.66
CA GLU A 42 -7.27 4.55 -15.63
C GLU A 42 -5.73 4.64 -15.75
N SER A 43 -5.22 5.43 -16.69
CA SER A 43 -3.78 5.60 -16.92
C SER A 43 -3.10 6.22 -15.70
N GLU A 44 -3.71 7.25 -15.11
CA GLU A 44 -3.22 7.90 -13.90
C GLU A 44 -3.22 6.95 -12.68
N LEU A 45 -4.24 6.10 -12.55
CA LEU A 45 -4.29 5.10 -11.48
C LEU A 45 -3.18 4.05 -11.65
N HIS A 46 -2.92 3.56 -12.86
CA HIS A 46 -1.80 2.66 -13.12
C HIS A 46 -0.45 3.33 -12.82
N TYR A 47 -0.30 4.59 -13.23
CA TYR A 47 0.89 5.37 -12.92
C TYR A 47 1.07 5.55 -11.42
N MET A 48 0.00 5.85 -10.68
CA MET A 48 -0.01 5.97 -9.22
C MET A 48 0.38 4.65 -8.55
N ALA A 49 -0.16 3.51 -8.98
CA ALA A 49 0.20 2.19 -8.46
C ALA A 49 1.69 1.88 -8.65
N SER A 50 2.22 2.14 -9.85
CA SER A 50 3.65 1.97 -10.15
C SER A 50 4.52 2.91 -9.30
N SER A 51 4.13 4.18 -9.20
CA SER A 51 4.88 5.20 -8.45
C SER A 51 4.90 4.90 -6.96
N PHE A 52 3.76 4.50 -6.39
CA PHE A 52 3.66 4.09 -4.99
C PHE A 52 4.56 2.88 -4.68
N ASN A 53 4.49 1.84 -5.52
CA ASN A 53 5.33 0.65 -5.36
C ASN A 53 6.82 0.98 -5.45
N LYS A 54 7.22 1.79 -6.43
CA LYS A 54 8.62 2.25 -6.59
C LYS A 54 9.07 3.07 -5.37
N TRP A 55 8.22 3.93 -4.84
CA TRP A 55 8.55 4.77 -3.69
C TRP A 55 8.76 3.95 -2.42
N VAL A 56 7.90 2.96 -2.13
CA VAL A 56 8.10 2.04 -0.99
C VAL A 56 9.35 1.19 -1.22
N GLY A 57 9.54 0.68 -2.44
CA GLY A 57 10.75 -0.06 -2.83
C GLY A 57 12.03 0.73 -2.60
N ALA A 58 12.06 2.01 -3.01
CA ALA A 58 13.22 2.88 -2.83
C ALA A 58 13.59 3.06 -1.34
N GLN A 59 12.59 3.20 -0.45
CA GLN A 59 12.85 3.26 1.00
C GLN A 59 13.47 1.96 1.52
N LYS A 60 12.95 0.80 1.09
CA LYS A 60 13.50 -0.51 1.46
C LYS A 60 14.94 -0.68 0.96
N PHE A 61 15.19 -0.43 -0.33
CA PHE A 61 16.53 -0.53 -0.91
C PHE A 61 17.54 0.40 -0.25
N TYR A 62 17.13 1.62 0.10
CA TYR A 62 18.01 2.55 0.81
C TYR A 62 18.43 2.02 2.18
N LEU A 63 17.49 1.46 2.95
CA LEU A 63 17.78 0.87 4.25
C LEU A 63 18.56 -0.44 4.15
N GLU A 64 18.28 -1.28 3.15
CA GLU A 64 19.07 -2.47 2.85
C GLU A 64 20.52 -2.11 2.55
N ALA A 65 20.76 -1.05 1.76
CA ALA A 65 22.10 -0.58 1.45
C ALA A 65 22.84 -0.11 2.70
N ILE A 66 22.19 0.69 3.56
CA ILE A 66 22.80 1.15 4.83
C ILE A 66 23.06 -0.04 5.76
N ASN A 67 22.09 -0.91 5.97
CA ASN A 67 22.24 -2.07 6.85
C ASN A 67 23.34 -3.00 6.34
N GLY A 68 23.40 -3.23 5.02
CA GLY A 68 24.46 -4.01 4.38
C GLY A 68 25.84 -3.37 4.55
N TRP A 69 25.95 -2.04 4.44
CA TRP A 69 27.21 -1.33 4.67
C TRP A 69 27.66 -1.42 6.13
N LEU A 70 26.76 -1.16 7.08
CA LEU A 70 27.04 -1.26 8.52
C LEU A 70 27.58 -2.65 8.90
N ASN A 71 26.94 -3.71 8.43
CA ASN A 71 27.36 -5.09 8.72
C ASN A 71 28.70 -5.47 8.06
N LYS A 72 29.10 -4.80 6.97
CA LYS A 72 30.42 -5.01 6.33
C LYS A 72 31.53 -4.23 7.03
N CYS A 73 31.24 -3.07 7.60
CA CYS A 73 32.22 -2.20 8.25
C CYS A 73 32.75 -2.74 9.59
N VAL A 74 32.10 -3.75 10.18
CA VAL A 74 32.55 -4.37 11.43
C VAL A 74 32.81 -5.86 11.20
N SER A 75 34.09 -6.23 11.07
CA SER A 75 34.50 -7.62 11.24
C SER A 75 34.40 -8.00 12.71
N LEU A 76 33.25 -8.51 13.12
CA LEU A 76 33.21 -9.37 14.29
C LEU A 76 34.04 -10.61 13.94
N GLN A 77 35.24 -10.75 14.51
CA GLN A 77 35.95 -12.04 14.48
C GLN A 77 35.03 -13.07 15.14
N GLN A 78 34.19 -13.74 14.35
CA GLN A 78 33.53 -14.96 14.78
C GLN A 78 34.65 -15.94 15.03
N LYS A 79 35.01 -16.14 16.31
CA LYS A 79 35.85 -17.27 16.72
C LYS A 79 35.22 -18.50 16.08
N THR A 80 35.90 -19.07 15.09
CA THR A 80 35.48 -20.20 14.27
C THR A 80 35.48 -21.47 15.12
N GLY A 81 34.59 -21.51 16.11
CA GLY A 81 34.27 -22.70 16.88
C GLY A 81 33.18 -23.46 16.15
N LYS A 82 33.57 -24.61 15.57
CA LYS A 82 32.73 -25.58 14.87
C LYS A 82 31.49 -26.00 15.70
N LYS A 83 30.43 -25.21 15.74
CA LYS A 83 29.11 -25.66 16.19
C LYS A 83 28.05 -24.97 15.34
N LYS A 84 27.23 -25.78 14.67
CA LYS A 84 25.98 -25.39 13.98
C LYS A 84 25.21 -24.41 14.88
N ARG A 85 25.30 -23.11 14.60
CA ARG A 85 24.57 -22.09 15.36
C ARG A 85 23.31 -21.76 14.59
N ARG A 86 22.16 -21.92 15.27
CA ARG A 86 20.92 -21.19 14.97
C ARG A 86 21.28 -19.76 14.53
N PRO A 87 20.51 -19.12 13.64
CA PRO A 87 20.69 -17.70 13.36
C PRO A 87 20.46 -16.96 14.67
N GLN A 88 21.55 -16.67 15.39
CA GLN A 88 21.49 -15.74 16.50
C GLN A 88 21.32 -14.37 15.86
N PRO A 89 20.44 -13.51 16.41
CA PRO A 89 20.39 -12.10 16.01
C PRO A 89 21.83 -11.58 16.01
N PRO A 90 22.26 -10.84 14.97
CA PRO A 90 23.64 -10.41 14.88
C PRO A 90 23.99 -9.68 16.18
N LEU A 91 25.11 -10.07 16.82
CA LEU A 91 25.57 -9.52 18.09
C LEU A 91 25.47 -7.99 18.14
N LEU A 92 25.66 -7.33 16.99
CA LEU A 92 25.56 -5.88 16.79
C LEU A 92 24.13 -5.33 16.93
N ARG A 93 23.08 -6.08 16.57
CA ARG A 93 21.68 -5.67 16.82
C ARG A 93 21.38 -5.55 18.31
N MET A 94 21.94 -6.43 19.14
CA MET A 94 21.65 -6.47 20.58
C MET A 94 22.64 -5.67 21.43
N HIS A 95 23.93 -5.74 21.11
CA HIS A 95 25.01 -5.19 21.93
C HIS A 95 25.81 -4.10 21.21
N GLY A 96 25.56 -3.90 19.90
CA GLY A 96 26.25 -2.89 19.13
C GLY A 96 25.65 -1.49 19.33
N PRO A 97 26.27 -0.47 18.71
CA PRO A 97 25.72 0.87 18.68
C PRO A 97 24.26 0.88 18.18
N PRO A 98 23.38 1.76 18.69
CA PRO A 98 21.94 1.72 18.39
C PRO A 98 21.57 1.78 16.90
N ILE A 99 22.48 2.26 16.04
CA ILE A 99 22.29 2.32 14.59
C ILE A 99 22.05 0.93 13.97
N TYR A 100 22.69 -0.12 14.47
CA TYR A 100 22.51 -1.49 13.97
C TYR A 100 21.08 -1.99 14.22
N ALA A 101 20.61 -1.83 15.45
CA ALA A 101 19.23 -2.17 15.81
C ALA A 101 18.22 -1.30 15.04
N THR A 102 18.51 0.00 14.89
CA THR A 102 17.65 0.95 14.19
C THR A 102 17.40 0.55 12.74
N CYS A 103 18.47 0.31 11.97
CA CYS A 103 18.34 -0.04 10.55
C CYS A 103 17.69 -1.40 10.35
N ASP A 104 18.05 -2.39 11.18
CA ASP A 104 17.51 -3.75 11.08
C ASP A 104 16.02 -3.79 11.41
N ILE A 105 15.61 -3.19 12.54
CA ILE A 105 14.21 -3.14 12.97
C ILE A 105 13.37 -2.30 12.00
N TRP A 106 13.91 -1.20 11.48
CA TRP A 106 13.18 -0.38 10.51
C TRP A 106 12.96 -1.15 9.20
N LEU A 107 13.97 -1.87 8.71
CA LEU A 107 13.83 -2.69 7.51
C LEU A 107 12.78 -3.79 7.69
N GLU A 108 12.82 -4.52 8.81
CA GLU A 108 11.83 -5.54 9.19
C GLU A 108 10.41 -4.94 9.16
N LYS A 109 10.23 -3.82 9.86
CA LYS A 109 8.95 -3.12 9.98
C LYS A 109 8.41 -2.57 8.66
N LEU A 110 9.27 -2.05 7.78
CA LEU A 110 8.85 -1.65 6.43
C LEU A 110 8.40 -2.85 5.59
N GLY A 111 8.94 -4.04 5.86
CA GLY A 111 8.50 -5.30 5.27
C GLY A 111 7.05 -5.65 5.59
N GLU A 112 6.57 -5.27 6.78
CA GLU A 112 5.25 -5.60 7.32
C GLU A 112 4.13 -4.65 6.85
N LEU A 113 4.47 -3.50 6.27
CA LEU A 113 3.46 -2.54 5.81
C LEU A 113 2.61 -3.12 4.67
N PRO A 114 1.28 -2.86 4.65
CA PRO A 114 0.33 -3.42 3.68
C PRO A 114 0.44 -2.72 2.31
N THR A 115 1.63 -2.79 1.71
CA THR A 115 1.97 -2.10 0.47
C THR A 115 1.26 -2.74 -0.71
N GLN A 116 1.20 -4.07 -0.73
CA GLN A 116 0.62 -4.82 -1.84
C GLN A 116 -0.89 -4.62 -1.91
N GLU A 117 -1.55 -4.54 -0.75
CA GLU A 117 -2.98 -4.29 -0.64
C GLU A 117 -3.37 -2.91 -1.20
N VAL A 118 -2.54 -1.89 -0.96
CA VAL A 118 -2.71 -0.57 -1.59
C VAL A 118 -2.56 -0.68 -3.10
N VAL A 119 -1.45 -1.26 -3.59
CA VAL A 119 -1.18 -1.41 -5.03
C VAL A 119 -2.32 -2.15 -5.74
N ASP A 120 -2.80 -3.25 -5.16
CA ASP A 120 -3.87 -4.06 -5.74
C ASP A 120 -5.22 -3.33 -5.72
N SER A 121 -5.50 -2.56 -4.66
CA SER A 121 -6.71 -1.73 -4.63
C SER A 121 -6.70 -0.62 -5.70
N ILE A 122 -5.54 -0.04 -6.00
CA ILE A 122 -5.40 0.95 -7.07
C ILE A 122 -5.65 0.30 -8.44
N LYS A 123 -5.06 -0.88 -8.69
CA LYS A 123 -5.27 -1.63 -9.94
C LYS A 123 -6.72 -2.08 -10.12
N SER A 124 -7.36 -2.51 -9.02
CA SER A 124 -8.78 -2.86 -9.01
C SER A 124 -9.63 -1.65 -9.36
N LEU A 125 -9.38 -0.49 -8.75
CA LEU A 125 -10.08 0.76 -9.09
C LEU A 125 -9.86 1.15 -10.57
N ALA A 126 -8.65 1.00 -11.10
CA ALA A 126 -8.36 1.26 -12.51
C ALA A 126 -9.18 0.35 -13.44
N SER A 127 -9.30 -0.92 -13.09
CA SER A 127 -10.09 -1.91 -13.85
C SER A 127 -11.59 -1.59 -13.82
N GLU A 128 -12.11 -1.13 -12.68
CA GLU A 128 -13.52 -0.73 -12.58
C GLU A 128 -13.79 0.62 -13.27
N THR A 129 -12.79 1.49 -13.40
CA THR A 129 -12.90 2.77 -14.10
C THR A 129 -13.21 2.58 -15.59
N THR A 130 -12.64 1.56 -16.23
CA THR A 130 -12.95 1.26 -17.64
C THR A 130 -14.26 0.51 -17.81
N ARG A 131 -14.61 -0.35 -16.85
CA ARG A 131 -15.87 -1.10 -16.83
C ARG A 131 -17.09 -0.21 -16.56
N PHE A 132 -16.90 0.94 -15.90
CA PHE A 132 -17.91 1.99 -15.71
C PHE A 132 -18.44 2.58 -17.03
N LEU A 133 -17.75 2.36 -18.15
CA LEU A 133 -18.16 2.87 -19.45
C LEU A 133 -19.05 1.84 -20.17
N PRO A 134 -20.24 2.23 -20.70
CA PRO A 134 -21.13 1.29 -21.36
C PRO A 134 -20.39 0.60 -22.52
N ARG A 135 -20.34 -0.73 -22.45
CA ARG A 135 -19.85 -1.58 -23.52
C ARG A 135 -20.82 -1.35 -24.67
N GLN A 136 -20.41 -0.57 -25.67
CA GLN A 136 -21.11 -0.56 -26.96
C GLN A 136 -20.97 -1.99 -27.49
N GLU A 137 -21.95 -2.84 -27.20
CA GLU A 137 -22.12 -4.08 -27.92
C GLU A 137 -22.18 -3.68 -29.38
N LYS A 138 -21.13 -4.06 -30.13
CA LYS A 138 -21.23 -4.09 -31.58
C LYS A 138 -22.35 -5.06 -31.86
N ASN A 139 -23.56 -4.52 -32.08
CA ASN A 139 -24.67 -5.22 -32.68
C ASN A 139 -24.16 -5.76 -34.02
N HIS A 140 -23.62 -6.97 -34.00
CA HIS A 140 -23.45 -7.77 -35.19
C HIS A 140 -24.86 -8.16 -35.62
N ALA A 141 -25.51 -7.27 -36.36
CA ALA A 141 -26.72 -7.56 -37.09
C ALA A 141 -26.42 -8.72 -38.04
N LYS A 142 -26.74 -9.95 -37.62
CA LYS A 142 -26.84 -11.09 -38.52
C LYS A 142 -28.07 -10.85 -39.38
N VAL A 143 -27.85 -10.26 -40.56
CA VAL A 143 -28.83 -10.17 -41.63
C VAL A 143 -29.13 -11.59 -42.11
N ALA A 144 -30.16 -12.23 -41.55
CA ALA A 144 -30.75 -13.42 -42.13
C ALA A 144 -31.69 -12.97 -43.26
N LYS A 145 -31.28 -13.23 -44.51
CA LYS A 145 -32.14 -13.05 -45.70
C LYS A 145 -33.03 -14.28 -45.86
N HIS A 146 -34.34 -14.09 -45.97
CA HIS A 146 -35.19 -14.95 -46.80
C HIS A 146 -36.38 -14.14 -47.37
N PRO A 147 -36.69 -14.27 -48.68
CA PRO A 147 -37.79 -13.56 -49.33
C PRO A 147 -39.06 -14.42 -49.45
N HIS A 148 -40.24 -13.81 -49.30
CA HIS A 148 -41.44 -13.87 -50.17
C HIS A 148 -42.75 -13.51 -49.40
N LEU A 149 -43.53 -12.60 -49.99
CA LEU A 149 -44.86 -12.03 -49.62
C LEU A 149 -45.97 -12.71 -50.50
N PRO A 150 -47.30 -12.41 -50.46
CA PRO A 150 -48.15 -11.58 -49.56
C PRO A 150 -49.48 -12.25 -49.12
N THR A 151 -50.25 -11.57 -48.25
CA THR A 151 -51.68 -11.16 -48.46
C THR A 151 -52.51 -11.15 -47.16
N TRP A 152 -52.83 -9.96 -46.65
CA TRP A 152 -54.19 -9.37 -46.47
C TRP A 152 -54.37 -8.48 -45.22
N ASN A 153 -54.71 -7.23 -45.54
CA ASN A 153 -55.63 -6.28 -44.92
C ASN A 153 -55.40 -5.68 -43.53
N ALA A 154 -55.67 -4.37 -43.53
CA ALA A 154 -55.57 -3.39 -42.47
C ALA A 154 -56.62 -3.61 -41.37
N ASP A 155 -56.27 -3.29 -40.11
CA ASP A 155 -56.80 -2.08 -39.47
C ASP A 155 -56.07 -1.78 -38.15
N ILE A 156 -55.54 -0.55 -38.10
CA ILE A 156 -55.62 0.45 -37.02
C ILE A 156 -55.48 -0.05 -35.57
N GLY A 157 -54.26 0.17 -35.04
CA GLY A 157 -54.04 0.96 -33.82
C GLY A 157 -54.31 0.31 -32.46
N GLU A 158 -53.24 -0.11 -31.78
CA GLU A 158 -52.93 0.37 -30.44
C GLU A 158 -51.49 0.06 -30.04
N SER A 159 -50.96 0.96 -29.22
CA SER A 159 -49.55 1.21 -28.97
C SER A 159 -48.82 0.05 -28.29
N SER A 160 -47.89 -0.59 -29.01
CA SER A 160 -46.82 -1.41 -28.43
C SER A 160 -45.68 -0.51 -27.96
N ASP A 161 -45.93 0.30 -26.95
CA ASP A 161 -44.90 1.09 -26.27
C ASP A 161 -44.64 0.47 -24.90
N ASN A 162 -43.90 -0.66 -24.85
CA ASN A 162 -43.45 -1.31 -23.59
C ASN A 162 -42.42 -2.44 -23.80
N LEU A 163 -41.30 -2.25 -24.55
CA LEU A 163 -40.25 -3.29 -24.55
C LEU A 163 -38.79 -2.85 -24.78
N LEU A 164 -38.44 -1.56 -24.67
CA LEU A 164 -37.05 -1.11 -24.97
C LEU A 164 -36.47 -0.10 -23.97
N ARG A 165 -36.96 -0.08 -22.73
CA ARG A 165 -36.49 0.93 -21.76
C ARG A 165 -36.44 0.41 -20.33
N ASP A 166 -35.51 -0.50 -20.05
CA ASP A 166 -35.01 -0.66 -18.67
C ASP A 166 -33.64 -1.33 -18.57
N ASP A 167 -33.31 -2.25 -19.48
CA ASP A 167 -32.13 -3.13 -19.36
C ASP A 167 -30.78 -2.37 -19.33
N ALA A 168 -30.64 -1.31 -20.14
CA ALA A 168 -29.43 -0.49 -20.19
C ALA A 168 -29.26 0.45 -18.96
N SER A 169 -30.33 0.67 -18.20
CA SER A 169 -30.31 1.52 -16.99
C SER A 169 -29.80 0.72 -15.79
N GLU A 170 -30.22 -0.53 -15.65
CA GLU A 170 -29.80 -1.42 -14.56
C GLU A 170 -28.30 -1.78 -14.65
N ASP A 171 -27.80 -2.07 -15.86
CA ASP A 171 -26.37 -2.35 -16.10
C ASP A 171 -25.47 -1.16 -15.73
N TRP A 172 -25.91 0.07 -16.03
CA TRP A 172 -25.17 1.28 -15.70
C TRP A 172 -25.10 1.54 -14.18
N MET A 173 -26.21 1.30 -13.47
CA MET A 173 -26.25 1.42 -12.00
C MET A 173 -25.32 0.40 -11.33
N SER A 174 -25.31 -0.85 -11.81
CA SER A 174 -24.42 -1.91 -11.30
C SER A 174 -22.94 -1.58 -11.53
N GLY A 175 -22.58 -1.05 -12.71
CA GLY A 175 -21.22 -0.61 -13.00
C GLY A 175 -20.75 0.53 -12.09
N PHE A 176 -21.62 1.49 -11.79
CA PHE A 176 -21.32 2.58 -10.85
C PHE A 176 -21.16 2.09 -9.41
N ASP A 177 -22.02 1.18 -8.95
CA ASP A 177 -21.93 0.61 -7.61
C ASP A 177 -20.61 -0.15 -7.40
N GLN A 178 -20.17 -0.92 -8.40
CA GLN A 178 -18.88 -1.59 -8.33
C GLN A 178 -17.71 -0.59 -8.36
N PHE A 179 -17.75 0.42 -9.23
CA PHE A 179 -16.73 1.47 -9.24
C PHE A 179 -16.64 2.14 -7.87
N ARG A 180 -17.78 2.51 -7.28
CA ARG A 180 -17.86 3.10 -5.95
C ARG A 180 -17.31 2.16 -4.87
N ALA A 181 -17.69 0.89 -4.88
CA ALA A 181 -17.18 -0.10 -3.94
C ALA A 181 -15.65 -0.22 -4.04
N SER A 182 -15.10 -0.26 -5.26
CA SER A 182 -13.65 -0.29 -5.49
C SER A 182 -12.96 0.99 -5.02
N PHE A 183 -13.61 2.15 -5.18
CA PHE A 183 -13.08 3.44 -4.74
C PHE A 183 -13.04 3.55 -3.22
N ILE A 184 -14.11 3.13 -2.53
CA ILE A 184 -14.15 3.04 -1.07
C ILE A 184 -13.07 2.07 -0.57
N ARG A 185 -12.91 0.92 -1.22
CA ARG A 185 -11.86 -0.05 -0.89
C ARG A 185 -10.47 0.56 -1.02
N PHE A 186 -10.20 1.26 -2.12
CA PHE A 186 -8.93 1.96 -2.35
C PHE A 186 -8.62 2.97 -1.24
N LEU A 187 -9.57 3.86 -0.90
CA LEU A 187 -9.41 4.82 0.19
C LEU A 187 -9.20 4.10 1.54
N GLY A 188 -9.90 2.99 1.76
CA GLY A 188 -9.73 2.14 2.93
C GLY A 188 -8.32 1.56 3.06
N GLN A 189 -7.71 1.14 1.94
CA GLN A 189 -6.33 0.64 1.95
C GLN A 189 -5.32 1.76 2.21
N LEU A 190 -5.50 2.96 1.64
CA LEU A 190 -4.65 4.11 1.96
C LEU A 190 -4.74 4.51 3.44
N ASN A 191 -5.95 4.48 4.01
CA ASN A 191 -6.18 4.71 5.43
C ASN A 191 -5.51 3.64 6.31
N ASN A 192 -5.65 2.36 5.95
CA ASN A 192 -5.01 1.25 6.66
C ASN A 192 -3.47 1.32 6.60
N PHE A 193 -2.92 1.59 5.42
CA PHE A 193 -1.48 1.71 5.22
C PHE A 193 -0.88 2.88 6.00
N SER A 194 -1.53 4.04 5.98
CA SER A 194 -1.08 5.20 6.76
C SER A 194 -1.21 4.98 8.26
N GLY A 195 -2.29 4.36 8.75
CA GLY A 195 -2.45 3.98 10.15
C GLY A 195 -1.40 2.96 10.61
N SER A 196 -1.14 1.94 9.79
CA SER A 196 -0.06 0.96 10.01
C SER A 196 1.31 1.65 10.06
N SER A 197 1.54 2.64 9.18
CA SER A 197 2.77 3.42 9.18
C SER A 197 2.93 4.25 10.45
N VAL A 198 1.89 4.92 10.95
CA VAL A 198 1.94 5.66 12.24
C VAL A 198 2.35 4.72 13.38
N LYS A 199 1.68 3.57 13.50
CA LYS A 199 2.01 2.55 14.51
C LYS A 199 3.44 2.06 14.38
N MET A 200 3.86 1.72 13.16
CA MET A 200 5.20 1.25 12.84
C MET A 200 6.28 2.24 13.30
N TYR A 201 6.13 3.53 12.99
CA TYR A 201 7.10 4.55 13.39
C TYR A 201 7.08 4.81 14.90
N ALA A 202 5.94 4.69 15.57
CA ALA A 202 5.89 4.79 17.04
C ALA A 202 6.66 3.64 17.70
N GLU A 203 6.45 2.40 17.24
CA GLU A 203 7.17 1.22 17.72
C GLU A 203 8.67 1.30 17.40
N LEU A 204 9.04 1.79 16.22
CA LEU A 204 10.43 2.01 15.85
C LEU A 204 11.11 3.00 16.80
N ARG A 205 10.46 4.13 17.14
CA ARG A 205 11.02 5.09 18.12
C ARG A 205 11.26 4.43 19.48
N GLN A 206 10.32 3.61 19.96
CA GLN A 206 10.47 2.87 21.22
C GLN A 206 11.65 1.90 21.15
N ALA A 207 11.77 1.14 20.05
CA ALA A 207 12.87 0.21 19.83
C ALA A 207 14.24 0.91 19.78
N ILE A 208 14.32 2.07 19.13
CA ILE A 208 15.54 2.91 19.11
C ILE A 208 15.89 3.35 20.53
N GLN A 209 14.91 3.81 21.31
CA GLN A 209 15.15 4.26 22.67
C GLN A 209 15.61 3.11 23.58
N HIS A 210 14.99 1.94 23.47
CA HIS A 210 15.43 0.74 24.17
C HIS A 210 16.87 0.37 23.82
N SER A 211 17.20 0.37 22.52
CA SER A 211 18.56 0.06 22.03
C SER A 211 19.60 1.06 22.54
N LYS A 212 19.25 2.35 22.62
CA LYS A 212 20.11 3.39 23.21
C LYS A 212 20.39 3.12 24.68
N THR A 213 19.34 2.91 25.48
CA THR A 213 19.49 2.62 26.91
C THR A 213 20.36 1.40 27.15
N HIS A 214 20.09 0.30 26.44
CA HIS A 214 20.86 -0.93 26.56
C HIS A 214 22.34 -0.73 26.21
N TYR A 215 22.62 -0.06 25.08
CA TYR A 215 23.99 0.21 24.64
C TYR A 215 24.79 1.04 25.67
N TYR A 216 24.21 2.12 26.20
CA TYR A 216 24.90 2.96 27.19
C TYR A 216 25.09 2.26 28.53
N GLN A 217 24.12 1.47 28.99
CA GLN A 217 24.28 0.65 30.20
C GLN A 217 25.43 -0.35 30.05
N HIS A 218 25.49 -1.06 28.93
CA HIS A 218 26.57 -2.02 28.66
C HIS A 218 27.94 -1.34 28.57
N ARG A 219 28.01 -0.16 27.92
CA ARG A 219 29.25 0.60 27.78
C ARG A 219 29.76 1.11 29.13
N SER A 220 28.89 1.67 29.97
CA SER A 220 29.25 2.14 31.31
C SER A 220 29.72 0.99 32.21
N ASN A 221 29.03 -0.16 32.18
CA ASN A 221 29.42 -1.34 32.95
C ASN A 221 30.77 -1.93 32.50
N SER A 222 31.11 -1.84 31.21
CA SER A 222 32.40 -2.30 30.71
C SER A 222 33.54 -1.37 31.18
N GLN A 223 33.30 -0.05 31.22
CA GLN A 223 34.29 0.93 31.67
C GLN A 223 34.59 0.84 33.17
N THR A 224 33.60 0.54 34.02
CA THR A 224 33.82 0.34 35.46
C THR A 224 34.60 -0.94 35.76
N GLN A 225 34.46 -1.97 34.92
CA GLN A 225 35.17 -3.24 35.07
C GLN A 225 36.65 -3.15 34.66
N ASP A 226 36.98 -2.34 33.64
CA ASP A 226 38.36 -2.06 33.24
C ASP A 226 39.12 -1.21 34.27
N ASP A 227 38.45 -0.25 34.93
CA ASP A 227 39.10 0.57 35.97
C ASP A 227 39.38 -0.20 37.27
N HIS A 228 38.57 -1.20 37.61
CA HIS A 228 38.86 -2.11 38.73
C HIS A 228 39.94 -3.17 38.43
N SER A 229 40.31 -3.33 37.16
CA SER A 229 41.31 -4.32 36.72
C SER A 229 42.72 -3.74 36.58
N LYS A 230 42.92 -2.43 36.80
CA LYS A 230 44.26 -1.82 36.85
C LYS A 230 44.95 -2.21 38.17
N PRO A 231 46.13 -2.87 38.14
CA PRO A 231 46.85 -3.19 39.37
C PRO A 231 47.31 -1.88 40.03
N LYS A 232 46.97 -1.68 41.31
CA LYS A 232 47.60 -0.64 42.15
C LYS A 232 49.09 -0.94 42.16
N SER A 233 49.92 -0.07 41.58
CA SER A 233 51.36 -0.16 41.78
C SER A 233 51.63 0.13 43.26
N GLN A 234 51.91 -0.91 44.03
CA GLN A 234 52.62 -0.78 45.29
C GLN A 234 54.01 -0.25 44.95
N PHE A 235 54.20 1.06 45.11
CA PHE A 235 55.54 1.58 45.38
C PHE A 235 55.84 1.22 46.83
N ASP A 236 56.53 0.09 47.01
CA ASP A 236 57.15 -0.26 48.28
C ASP A 236 58.22 0.78 48.61
N LYS A 237 58.16 1.26 49.85
CA LYS A 237 59.26 1.96 50.51
C LYS A 237 60.44 1.00 50.63
N SER A 238 61.63 1.48 50.32
CA SER A 238 62.87 0.95 50.93
C SER A 238 63.88 2.09 51.02
N GLU A 239 64.27 2.34 52.29
CA GLU A 239 65.37 3.15 52.86
C GLU A 239 65.64 4.57 52.35
#